data_AF-A0A4Q6FKT6-F1
#
_entry.id   AF-A0A4Q6FKT6-F1
#
_cell.length_a   1.000
_cell.length_b   1.000
_cell.length_c   1.000
_cell.angle_alpha   90.00
_cell.angle_beta   90.00
_cell.angle_gamma   90.00
#
_symmetry.space_group_name_H-M   'P 1'
#
loop_
_entity.id
_entity.type
_entity.pdbx_description
1 polymer ?
#
loop_
_entity_poly.entity_id
_entity_poly.type
_entity_poly.pdbx_seq_one_letter_code
_entity_poly.pdbx_strand_id
1 'polypeptide(L)'
;MRTISYAAMIIGLSWSSIGCVKETKSAPVQKAATVDSKPETKTPPVIVKEKIMTKGPGARELCTRPASIPKNPETIEAIVELINAMPKPLSVPCLIDTLDSPFYLDATDNQFSGQPAYGYENPRIFLFLGSKLIVSIVPSGPGGKVVEFGYKTSETQTIKGELEFPVTESLALDAPYTYILNRERDGTVCGTCHFPEARAPDGFPETAYTSLLVKPLNGYDVQLETLQNLNKACETTAGEHCPVIQSLFVRGNVQWKAFD
;
A
#
# COMPACT_ATOMS: atom_id res chain seq x y z
N MET A 1 -11.35 -8.91 -49.74
CA MET A 1 -10.88 -10.31 -49.58
C MET A 1 -9.38 -10.34 -49.84
N ARG A 2 -8.57 -10.40 -48.78
CA ARG A 2 -7.12 -10.64 -48.85
C ARG A 2 -6.79 -11.67 -47.78
N THR A 3 -6.41 -12.86 -48.24
CA THR A 3 -5.98 -14.00 -47.44
C THR A 3 -4.48 -13.87 -47.18
N ILE A 4 -4.08 -13.91 -45.91
CA ILE A 4 -2.67 -14.02 -45.49
C ILE A 4 -2.50 -15.39 -44.86
N SER A 5 -1.55 -16.16 -45.41
CA SER A 5 -1.25 -17.54 -45.06
C SER A 5 -0.46 -17.63 -43.76
N TYR A 6 -0.82 -18.62 -42.93
CA TYR A 6 -0.06 -19.07 -41.77
C TYR A 6 1.11 -19.95 -42.20
N ALA A 7 2.31 -19.65 -41.70
CA ALA A 7 3.46 -20.57 -41.74
C ALA A 7 3.72 -21.06 -40.31
N ALA A 8 3.44 -22.34 -40.06
CA ALA A 8 3.80 -23.04 -38.83
C ALA A 8 5.25 -23.52 -38.95
N MET A 9 6.09 -23.19 -37.97
CA MET A 9 7.46 -23.69 -37.88
C MET A 9 7.56 -24.63 -36.67
N ILE A 10 7.74 -25.91 -36.95
CA ILE A 10 8.00 -26.98 -35.98
C ILE A 10 9.52 -27.16 -35.89
N ILE A 11 10.08 -26.94 -34.70
CA ILE A 11 11.43 -27.35 -34.27
C ILE A 11 11.26 -27.65 -32.78
N GLY A 12 11.62 -28.77 -32.17
CA GLY A 12 12.52 -29.87 -32.49
C GLY A 12 13.07 -30.30 -31.14
N LEU A 13 12.55 -31.41 -30.59
CA LEU A 13 12.98 -32.00 -29.32
C LEU A 13 14.46 -32.43 -29.40
N SER A 14 15.26 -32.10 -28.38
CA SER A 14 16.53 -32.79 -28.14
C SER A 14 16.63 -33.21 -26.67
N TRP A 15 16.72 -34.53 -26.48
CA TRP A 15 17.16 -35.17 -25.26
C TRP A 15 18.68 -35.13 -25.18
N SER A 16 19.23 -34.92 -23.99
CA SER A 16 20.63 -35.23 -23.68
C SER A 16 20.75 -35.75 -22.25
N SER A 17 20.83 -37.08 -22.19
CA SER A 17 21.83 -37.89 -21.49
C SER A 17 22.33 -37.47 -20.10
N ILE A 18 21.89 -38.28 -19.13
CA ILE A 18 22.63 -38.91 -18.02
C ILE A 18 24.15 -38.65 -18.03
N GLY A 19 24.64 -38.03 -16.94
CA GLY A 19 26.04 -38.03 -16.52
C GLY A 19 26.15 -38.52 -15.08
N CYS A 20 26.90 -39.59 -14.89
CA CYS A 20 27.10 -40.30 -13.63
C CYS A 20 28.55 -40.10 -13.14
N VAL A 21 28.75 -40.25 -11.82
CA VAL A 21 30.01 -40.54 -11.11
C VAL A 21 30.96 -39.37 -10.79
N LYS A 22 31.17 -39.11 -9.49
CA LYS A 22 32.41 -39.49 -8.78
C LYS A 22 32.28 -39.35 -7.26
N GLU A 23 32.32 -40.50 -6.61
CA GLU A 23 32.73 -40.67 -5.21
C GLU A 23 34.13 -40.11 -5.01
N THR A 24 34.30 -39.30 -3.97
CA THR A 24 35.61 -38.89 -3.45
C THR A 24 35.85 -39.50 -2.09
N LYS A 25 37.02 -40.15 -1.99
CA LYS A 25 37.54 -40.93 -0.87
C LYS A 25 37.61 -40.16 0.43
N SER A 26 37.28 -40.87 1.50
CA SER A 26 37.51 -40.54 2.90
C SER A 26 39.01 -40.50 3.24
N ALA A 27 39.37 -39.53 4.08
CA ALA A 27 40.68 -39.40 4.73
C ALA A 27 40.56 -39.73 6.25
N PRO A 28 41.66 -40.05 6.93
CA PRO A 28 41.64 -40.84 8.15
C PRO A 28 41.33 -40.05 9.43
N VAL A 29 40.75 -40.82 10.36
CA VAL A 29 40.45 -40.51 11.76
C VAL A 29 41.67 -39.96 12.50
N GLN A 30 41.54 -38.75 13.04
CA GLN A 30 42.37 -38.25 14.14
C GLN A 30 41.53 -38.22 15.42
N LYS A 31 41.95 -39.00 16.41
CA LYS A 31 41.55 -38.85 17.82
C LYS A 31 42.21 -37.58 18.36
N ALA A 32 41.40 -36.66 18.88
CA ALA A 32 41.86 -35.56 19.72
C ALA A 32 40.96 -35.42 20.93
N ALA A 33 41.57 -34.90 21.99
CA ALA A 33 41.21 -35.01 23.39
C ALA A 33 39.84 -34.45 23.80
N THR A 34 39.30 -35.08 24.85
CA THR A 34 38.28 -34.57 25.77
C THR A 34 38.75 -33.32 26.52
N VAL A 35 37.74 -32.57 26.98
CA VAL A 35 37.75 -31.40 27.90
C VAL A 35 37.83 -30.05 27.18
N ASP A 36 36.69 -29.36 27.02
CA ASP A 36 36.38 -28.24 27.91
C ASP A 36 34.93 -27.73 27.75
N SER A 37 34.42 -27.21 28.86
CA SER A 37 33.06 -26.75 29.13
C SER A 37 32.34 -26.03 27.98
N LYS A 38 31.15 -26.53 27.64
CA LYS A 38 30.14 -25.87 26.80
C LYS A 38 29.85 -24.47 27.38
N PRO A 39 30.16 -23.37 26.67
CA PRO A 39 29.73 -22.06 27.11
C PRO A 39 28.21 -22.03 27.05
N GLU A 40 27.60 -21.89 28.22
CA GLU A 40 26.19 -21.66 28.38
C GLU A 40 25.84 -20.40 27.58
N THR A 41 25.25 -20.62 26.41
CA THR A 41 24.81 -19.55 25.52
C THR A 41 23.67 -18.88 26.26
N LYS A 42 23.98 -17.83 27.02
CA LYS A 42 22.98 -16.98 27.65
C LYS A 42 22.15 -16.38 26.52
N THR A 43 20.98 -16.97 26.28
CA THR A 43 19.97 -16.43 25.37
C THR A 43 19.78 -14.97 25.77
N PRO A 44 20.05 -14.00 24.87
CA PRO A 44 19.81 -12.61 25.17
C PRO A 44 18.37 -12.47 25.66
N PRO A 45 18.12 -11.68 26.73
CA PRO A 45 16.76 -11.44 27.17
C PRO A 45 15.95 -10.92 25.98
N VAL A 46 14.86 -11.61 25.66
CA VAL A 46 13.93 -11.19 24.61
C VAL A 46 13.41 -9.82 25.03
N ILE A 47 13.89 -8.77 24.36
CA ILE A 47 13.36 -7.42 24.55
C ILE A 47 11.97 -7.43 23.93
N VAL A 48 10.95 -7.67 24.75
CA VAL A 48 9.56 -7.52 24.37
C VAL A 48 9.33 -6.02 24.18
N LYS A 49 9.34 -5.56 22.93
CA LYS A 49 8.93 -4.19 22.62
C LYS A 49 7.48 -4.04 23.06
N GLU A 50 7.22 -3.05 23.89
CA GLU A 50 5.88 -2.74 24.38
C GLU A 50 4.94 -2.48 23.20
N LYS A 51 3.75 -3.09 23.26
CA LYS A 51 2.72 -2.95 22.25
C LYS A 51 2.13 -1.55 22.33
N ILE A 52 2.15 -0.82 21.22
CA ILE A 52 1.53 0.52 21.15
C ILE A 52 0.04 0.32 20.90
N MET A 53 -0.79 0.98 21.71
CA MET A 53 -2.25 0.90 21.65
C MET A 53 -2.86 2.25 21.27
N THR A 54 -3.95 2.24 20.50
CA THR A 54 -4.84 3.41 20.42
C THR A 54 -5.64 3.53 21.72
N LYS A 55 -6.35 4.66 21.91
CA LYS A 55 -7.13 4.95 23.12
C LYS A 55 -8.63 4.73 22.90
N GLY A 56 -9.38 4.72 24.00
CA GLY A 56 -10.84 4.74 23.98
C GLY A 56 -11.53 3.39 23.83
N PRO A 57 -12.87 3.38 23.70
CA PRO A 57 -13.68 2.15 23.72
C PRO A 57 -13.41 1.19 22.55
N GLY A 58 -12.78 1.69 21.48
CA GLY A 58 -12.30 0.90 20.33
C GLY A 58 -10.79 0.69 20.30
N ALA A 59 -10.11 0.81 21.45
CA ALA A 59 -8.65 0.69 21.55
C ALA A 59 -8.16 -0.60 20.89
N ARG A 60 -7.16 -0.46 20.02
CA ARG A 60 -6.54 -1.57 19.29
C ARG A 60 -5.02 -1.47 19.33
N GLU A 61 -4.37 -2.63 19.20
CA GLU A 61 -2.93 -2.69 19.00
C GLU A 61 -2.58 -2.15 17.60
N LEU A 62 -1.50 -1.37 17.51
CA LEU A 62 -1.00 -0.88 16.23
C LEU A 62 -0.36 -2.00 15.44
N CYS A 63 -0.64 -2.02 14.15
CA CYS A 63 -0.07 -3.00 13.25
C CYS A 63 1.42 -2.67 13.06
N THR A 64 2.25 -3.71 13.19
CA THR A 64 3.70 -3.58 13.10
C THR A 64 4.17 -4.18 11.80
N ARG A 65 4.94 -3.38 11.08
CA ARG A 65 5.53 -3.76 9.80
C ARG A 65 6.82 -4.57 9.98
N PRO A 66 7.12 -5.53 9.11
CA PRO A 66 8.43 -6.18 9.07
C PRO A 66 9.59 -5.17 8.96
N ALA A 67 10.70 -5.43 9.63
CA ALA A 67 11.87 -4.54 9.65
C ALA A 67 12.54 -4.39 8.28
N SER A 68 12.37 -5.39 7.40
CA SER A 68 13.00 -5.47 6.07
C SER A 68 12.35 -4.59 5.00
N ILE A 69 11.17 -4.02 5.25
CA ILE A 69 10.46 -3.18 4.27
C ILE A 69 10.90 -1.70 4.45
N PRO A 70 10.82 -0.84 3.42
CA PRO A 70 10.99 0.63 3.54
C PRO A 70 9.79 1.32 4.20
N LYS A 71 10.05 2.34 5.03
CA LYS A 71 9.03 2.94 5.93
C LYS A 71 8.14 3.98 5.25
N ASN A 72 8.63 4.53 4.14
CA ASN A 72 7.99 5.59 3.37
C ASN A 72 7.96 5.13 1.91
N PRO A 73 6.93 4.39 1.47
CA PRO A 73 6.79 4.06 0.06
C PRO A 73 6.57 5.34 -0.74
N GLU A 74 7.34 5.54 -1.80
CA GLU A 74 7.23 6.71 -2.69
C GLU A 74 6.66 6.37 -4.07
N THR A 75 6.35 5.09 -4.32
CA THR A 75 5.71 4.61 -5.55
C THR A 75 4.55 3.67 -5.24
N ILE A 76 3.69 3.43 -6.24
CA ILE A 76 2.55 2.52 -6.10
C ILE A 76 3.04 1.08 -5.89
N GLU A 77 4.10 0.67 -6.57
CA GLU A 77 4.71 -0.65 -6.41
C GLU A 77 5.28 -0.82 -5.00
N ALA A 78 5.96 0.19 -4.46
CA ALA A 78 6.52 0.14 -3.11
C ALA A 78 5.43 0.00 -2.03
N ILE A 79 4.25 0.64 -2.22
CA ILE A 79 3.13 0.46 -1.29
C ILE A 79 2.48 -0.92 -1.45
N VAL A 80 2.44 -1.49 -2.66
CA VAL A 80 1.97 -2.87 -2.88
C VAL A 80 2.93 -3.89 -2.23
N GLU A 81 4.24 -3.68 -2.35
CA GLU A 81 5.25 -4.49 -1.65
C GLU A 81 5.06 -4.44 -0.13
N LEU A 82 4.83 -3.25 0.42
CA LEU A 82 4.48 -3.07 1.82
C LEU A 82 3.21 -3.84 2.18
N ILE A 83 2.13 -3.67 1.41
CA ILE A 83 0.86 -4.38 1.60
C ILE A 83 1.08 -5.89 1.60
N ASN A 84 1.86 -6.43 0.67
CA ASN A 84 2.15 -7.85 0.53
C ASN A 84 2.99 -8.42 1.68
N ALA A 85 3.88 -7.61 2.26
CA ALA A 85 4.70 -8.01 3.40
C ALA A 85 3.93 -8.04 4.73
N MET A 86 2.76 -7.40 4.81
CA MET A 86 1.96 -7.37 6.03
C MET A 86 1.15 -8.65 6.24
N PRO A 87 0.88 -9.05 7.50
CA PRO A 87 -0.08 -10.09 7.81
C PRO A 87 -1.46 -9.81 7.20
N LYS A 88 -2.12 -10.86 6.72
CA LYS A 88 -3.46 -10.80 6.12
C LYS A 88 -4.53 -11.28 7.11
N PRO A 89 -5.77 -10.75 7.07
CA PRO A 89 -6.22 -9.64 6.23
C PRO A 89 -5.63 -8.30 6.66
N LEU A 90 -5.20 -7.47 5.71
CA LEU A 90 -4.69 -6.13 5.97
C LEU A 90 -5.81 -5.11 5.84
N SER A 91 -6.13 -4.40 6.93
CA SER A 91 -7.11 -3.30 6.95
C SER A 91 -6.46 -1.94 6.63
N VAL A 92 -7.28 -0.94 6.28
CA VAL A 92 -6.80 0.44 6.06
C VAL A 92 -6.12 1.02 7.31
N PRO A 93 -6.67 0.90 8.55
CA PRO A 93 -5.96 1.31 9.76
C PRO A 93 -4.58 0.66 9.91
N CYS A 94 -4.48 -0.65 9.63
CA CYS A 94 -3.20 -1.34 9.70
C CYS A 94 -2.20 -0.86 8.65
N LEU A 95 -2.64 -0.50 7.44
CA LEU A 95 -1.75 0.09 6.44
C LEU A 95 -1.19 1.42 6.96
N ILE A 96 -2.02 2.30 7.51
CA ILE A 96 -1.60 3.60 8.03
C ILE A 96 -0.62 3.43 9.20
N ASP A 97 -0.88 2.49 10.12
CA ASP A 97 0.02 2.19 11.23
C ASP A 97 1.43 1.79 10.78
N THR A 98 1.61 1.33 9.54
CA THR A 98 2.90 0.85 9.05
C THR A 98 3.77 1.95 8.44
N LEU A 99 3.18 3.11 8.19
CA LEU A 99 3.84 4.28 7.62
C LEU A 99 4.53 5.10 8.72
N ASP A 100 5.60 5.81 8.37
CA ASP A 100 6.28 6.72 9.29
C ASP A 100 5.63 8.11 9.30
N SER A 101 5.62 8.72 10.49
CA SER A 101 5.25 10.13 10.71
C SER A 101 6.46 11.05 10.46
N PRO A 102 6.27 12.36 10.17
CA PRO A 102 4.99 13.08 10.16
C PRO A 102 4.13 12.77 8.94
N PHE A 103 2.82 12.71 9.13
CA PHE A 103 1.88 12.68 8.01
C PHE A 103 1.63 14.09 7.52
N TYR A 104 1.85 14.31 6.22
CA TYR A 104 1.37 15.48 5.50
C TYR A 104 0.04 15.11 4.86
N LEU A 105 -1.01 15.87 5.12
CA LEU A 105 -2.32 15.56 4.57
C LEU A 105 -3.15 16.77 4.15
N ASP A 106 -4.10 16.49 3.27
CA ASP A 106 -5.24 17.34 2.97
C ASP A 106 -6.52 16.50 3.11
N ALA A 107 -7.68 17.13 3.30
CA ALA A 107 -8.94 16.40 3.47
C ALA A 107 -10.14 17.14 2.89
N THR A 108 -11.10 16.39 2.36
CA THR A 108 -12.33 16.94 1.78
C THR A 108 -13.56 16.11 2.12
N ASP A 109 -14.72 16.75 2.28
CA ASP A 109 -16.01 16.08 2.51
C ASP A 109 -16.89 16.01 1.24
N ASN A 110 -16.29 16.22 0.07
CA ASN A 110 -17.01 16.20 -1.20
C ASN A 110 -17.55 14.79 -1.54
N GLN A 111 -18.86 14.73 -1.82
CA GLN A 111 -19.57 13.51 -2.21
C GLN A 111 -19.50 13.22 -3.71
N PHE A 112 -19.15 14.22 -4.54
CA PHE A 112 -19.05 14.09 -6.00
C PHE A 112 -17.65 13.63 -6.41
N SER A 113 -17.32 12.37 -6.10
CA SER A 113 -15.99 11.75 -6.28
C SER A 113 -16.13 10.25 -6.52
N GLY A 114 -15.14 9.62 -7.21
CA GLY A 114 -15.06 8.17 -7.39
C GLY A 114 -14.98 7.40 -6.06
N GLN A 115 -14.34 8.02 -5.07
CA GLN A 115 -14.37 7.64 -3.66
C GLN A 115 -15.13 8.73 -2.88
N PRO A 116 -16.44 8.59 -2.66
CA PRO A 116 -17.26 9.62 -2.04
C PRO A 116 -16.98 9.74 -0.53
N ALA A 117 -16.88 10.97 -0.04
CA ALA A 117 -16.81 11.30 1.38
C ALA A 117 -18.14 11.88 1.86
N TYR A 118 -18.71 11.32 2.91
CA TYR A 118 -20.02 11.74 3.42
C TYR A 118 -19.84 12.52 4.72
N GLY A 119 -19.56 13.82 4.57
CA GLY A 119 -19.45 14.77 5.67
C GLY A 119 -18.12 14.73 6.41
N TYR A 120 -17.95 15.71 7.31
CA TYR A 120 -16.70 15.95 8.05
C TYR A 120 -16.26 14.80 8.95
N GLU A 121 -17.16 13.89 9.32
CA GLU A 121 -16.87 12.70 10.14
C GLU A 121 -16.19 11.59 9.33
N ASN A 122 -16.39 11.60 8.01
CA ASN A 122 -15.83 10.63 7.06
C ASN A 122 -15.24 11.33 5.84
N PRO A 123 -14.26 12.24 6.03
CA PRO A 123 -13.66 12.97 4.93
C PRO A 123 -12.78 12.03 4.11
N ARG A 124 -12.64 12.33 2.83
CA ARG A 124 -11.59 11.78 1.99
C ARG A 124 -10.28 12.46 2.37
N ILE A 125 -9.34 11.69 2.88
CA ILE A 125 -8.04 12.14 3.37
C ILE A 125 -6.99 11.75 2.35
N PHE A 126 -6.16 12.71 1.96
CA PHE A 126 -5.03 12.51 1.06
C PHE A 126 -3.74 12.57 1.87
N LEU A 127 -3.00 11.46 1.93
CA LEU A 127 -1.69 11.37 2.54
C LEU A 127 -0.63 11.59 1.47
N PHE A 128 0.25 12.57 1.66
CA PHE A 128 1.37 12.84 0.77
C PHE A 128 2.59 12.05 1.25
N LEU A 129 2.93 10.98 0.52
CA LEU A 129 4.06 10.11 0.82
C LEU A 129 5.23 10.43 -0.12
N GLY A 130 6.33 10.90 0.46
CA GLY A 130 7.48 11.40 -0.30
C GLY A 130 7.10 12.59 -1.18
N SER A 131 7.71 12.67 -2.36
CA SER A 131 7.49 13.79 -3.29
C SER A 131 6.42 13.55 -4.35
N LYS A 132 6.02 12.28 -4.59
CA LYS A 132 5.21 11.91 -5.75
C LYS A 132 3.97 11.09 -5.44
N LEU A 133 3.95 10.30 -4.37
CA LEU A 133 2.83 9.42 -4.08
C LEU A 133 1.80 10.12 -3.22
N ILE A 134 0.55 10.10 -3.68
CA ILE A 134 -0.62 10.54 -2.94
C ILE A 134 -1.47 9.30 -2.69
N VAL A 135 -1.78 9.03 -1.42
CA VAL A 135 -2.65 7.92 -1.02
C VAL A 135 -3.95 8.51 -0.50
N SER A 136 -5.08 8.08 -1.04
CA SER A 136 -6.39 8.56 -0.63
C SER A 136 -7.19 7.48 0.08
N ILE A 137 -7.73 7.86 1.24
CA ILE A 137 -8.50 6.98 2.14
C ILE A 137 -9.76 7.70 2.61
N VAL A 138 -10.80 6.94 2.94
CA VAL A 138 -11.97 7.44 3.67
C VAL A 138 -12.12 6.63 4.96
N PRO A 139 -12.35 7.25 6.13
CA PRO A 139 -12.42 6.54 7.39
C PRO A 139 -13.49 5.45 7.49
N SER A 140 -14.67 5.66 6.90
CA SER A 140 -15.74 4.66 6.89
C SER A 140 -16.73 4.87 5.72
N GLY A 141 -17.77 4.05 5.65
CA GLY A 141 -18.76 4.11 4.58
C GLY A 141 -18.29 3.51 3.25
N PRO A 142 -19.01 3.74 2.13
CA PRO A 142 -18.70 3.13 0.85
C PRO A 142 -17.28 3.42 0.34
N GLY A 143 -16.79 4.66 0.48
CA GLY A 143 -15.44 5.05 0.08
C GLY A 143 -14.33 4.45 0.94
N GLY A 144 -14.64 3.97 2.16
CA GLY A 144 -13.67 3.36 3.07
C GLY A 144 -13.31 1.91 2.73
N LYS A 145 -13.94 1.34 1.70
CA LYS A 145 -13.65 -0.01 1.20
C LYS A 145 -12.47 -0.06 0.22
N VAL A 146 -11.97 1.10 -0.19
CA VAL A 146 -10.94 1.21 -1.21
C VAL A 146 -9.88 2.21 -0.78
N VAL A 147 -8.67 2.01 -1.27
CA VAL A 147 -7.56 2.97 -1.16
C VAL A 147 -7.18 3.36 -2.59
N GLU A 148 -7.28 4.63 -2.91
CA GLU A 148 -6.85 5.16 -4.21
C GLU A 148 -5.40 5.68 -4.13
N PHE A 149 -4.70 5.58 -5.25
CA PHE A 149 -3.32 6.04 -5.41
C PHE A 149 -3.22 7.02 -6.58
N GLY A 150 -2.45 8.08 -6.37
CA GLY A 150 -2.01 9.00 -7.41
C GLY A 150 -0.50 9.15 -7.38
N TYR A 151 0.20 8.69 -8.40
CA TYR A 151 1.65 8.89 -8.53
C TYR A 151 1.95 10.02 -9.51
N LYS A 152 2.51 11.13 -9.03
CA LYS A 152 2.85 12.30 -9.85
C LYS A 152 3.91 11.96 -10.89
N THR A 153 3.54 12.10 -12.17
CA THR A 153 4.47 12.06 -13.32
C THR A 153 4.88 13.47 -13.74
N SER A 154 4.07 14.47 -13.42
CA SER A 154 4.35 15.90 -13.53
C SER A 154 3.56 16.67 -12.47
N GLU A 155 3.66 18.00 -12.47
CA GLU A 155 2.84 18.88 -11.62
C GLU A 155 1.33 18.77 -11.90
N THR A 156 0.94 18.30 -13.09
CA THR A 156 -0.47 18.28 -13.52
C THR A 156 -0.99 16.89 -13.84
N GLN A 157 -0.15 15.86 -13.78
CA GLN A 157 -0.48 14.50 -14.20
C GLN A 157 -0.13 13.49 -13.11
N THR A 158 -1.03 12.54 -12.93
CA THR A 158 -0.81 11.39 -12.04
C THR A 158 -1.20 10.11 -12.72
N ILE A 159 -0.43 9.06 -12.46
CA ILE A 159 -0.86 7.68 -12.71
C ILE A 159 -1.82 7.28 -11.59
N LYS A 160 -2.96 6.70 -11.98
CA LYS A 160 -4.02 6.27 -11.06
C LYS A 160 -3.93 4.79 -10.76
N GLY A 161 -4.30 4.41 -9.55
CA GLY A 161 -4.52 3.03 -9.16
C GLY A 161 -5.46 2.96 -7.97
N GLU A 162 -6.05 1.80 -7.72
CA GLU A 162 -6.94 1.60 -6.57
C GLU A 162 -6.87 0.15 -6.11
N LEU A 163 -7.03 -0.08 -4.81
CA LEU A 163 -7.15 -1.42 -4.24
C LEU A 163 -8.32 -1.50 -3.28
N GLU A 164 -9.04 -2.62 -3.33
CA GLU A 164 -10.05 -2.96 -2.35
C GLU A 164 -9.41 -3.41 -1.03
N PHE A 165 -10.04 -3.01 0.08
CA PHE A 165 -9.67 -3.38 1.44
C PHE A 165 -10.86 -4.01 2.19
N PRO A 166 -10.59 -4.99 3.09
CA PRO A 166 -9.27 -5.45 3.49
C PRO A 166 -8.59 -6.34 2.44
N VAL A 167 -7.28 -6.21 2.30
CA VAL A 167 -6.50 -7.08 1.41
C VAL A 167 -6.30 -8.43 2.09
N THR A 168 -6.88 -9.49 1.52
CA THR A 168 -6.90 -10.84 2.10
C THR A 168 -5.77 -11.74 1.62
N GLU A 169 -5.14 -11.40 0.50
CA GLU A 169 -4.10 -12.21 -0.14
C GLU A 169 -2.94 -11.37 -0.67
N SER A 170 -1.92 -12.02 -1.23
CA SER A 170 -0.83 -11.32 -1.93
C SER A 170 -1.32 -10.84 -3.29
N LEU A 171 -1.01 -9.60 -3.62
CA LEU A 171 -1.42 -8.93 -4.85
C LEU A 171 -0.27 -8.93 -5.86
N ALA A 172 -0.60 -8.99 -7.15
CA ALA A 172 0.34 -8.65 -8.21
C ALA A 172 0.72 -7.15 -8.12
N LEU A 173 1.92 -6.79 -8.58
CA LEU A 173 2.38 -5.39 -8.53
C LEU A 173 1.52 -4.45 -9.38
N ASP A 174 0.88 -4.96 -10.42
CA ASP A 174 -0.05 -4.23 -11.28
C ASP A 174 -1.52 -4.30 -10.84
N ALA A 175 -1.80 -4.94 -9.69
CA ALA A 175 -3.15 -5.03 -9.14
C ALA A 175 -3.84 -3.65 -9.01
N PRO A 176 -3.17 -2.57 -8.56
CA PRO A 176 -3.80 -1.27 -8.48
C PRO A 176 -4.28 -0.72 -9.83
N TYR A 177 -3.53 -1.00 -10.90
CA TYR A 177 -3.83 -0.51 -12.26
C TYR A 177 -4.94 -1.34 -12.91
N THR A 178 -4.89 -2.66 -12.73
CA THR A 178 -5.90 -3.58 -13.29
C THR A 178 -7.26 -3.40 -12.65
N TYR A 179 -7.32 -3.08 -11.36
CA TYR A 179 -8.56 -2.90 -10.61
C TYR A 179 -9.43 -1.78 -11.19
N ILE A 180 -8.81 -0.67 -11.63
CA ILE A 180 -9.53 0.51 -12.14
C ILE A 180 -9.89 0.42 -13.63
N LEU A 181 -9.49 -0.63 -14.35
CA LEU A 181 -9.76 -0.72 -15.78
C LEU A 181 -11.26 -0.74 -16.08
N ASN A 182 -11.66 0.07 -17.05
CA ASN A 182 -13.02 0.01 -17.56
C ASN A 182 -13.14 -1.21 -18.48
N ARG A 183 -13.97 -2.21 -18.11
CA ARG A 183 -14.11 -3.44 -18.90
C ARG A 183 -14.86 -3.24 -20.22
N GLU A 184 -15.56 -2.12 -20.37
CA GLU A 184 -16.41 -1.83 -21.53
C GLU A 184 -15.77 -0.85 -22.52
N ARG A 185 -14.68 -0.17 -22.13
CA ARG A 185 -14.03 0.89 -22.93
C ARG A 185 -12.53 0.88 -22.71
N ASP A 186 -11.77 1.34 -23.70
CA ASP A 186 -10.34 1.61 -23.49
C ASP A 186 -10.18 2.81 -22.54
N GLY A 187 -9.63 2.58 -21.35
CA GLY A 187 -9.54 3.58 -20.28
C GLY A 187 -9.76 2.99 -18.89
N THR A 188 -9.92 3.87 -17.90
CA THR A 188 -10.23 3.49 -16.52
C THR A 188 -11.58 4.05 -16.07
N VAL A 189 -12.10 3.58 -14.94
CA VAL A 189 -13.27 4.18 -14.29
C VAL A 189 -12.98 5.60 -13.80
N CYS A 190 -11.71 5.90 -13.50
CA CYS A 190 -11.24 7.20 -13.02
C CYS A 190 -11.35 8.29 -14.11
N GLY A 191 -11.29 7.93 -15.39
CA GLY A 191 -11.37 8.87 -16.52
C GLY A 191 -12.67 9.66 -16.60
N THR A 192 -13.73 9.19 -15.93
CA THR A 192 -14.99 9.92 -15.80
C THR A 192 -14.83 11.21 -14.99
N CYS A 193 -13.95 11.19 -13.98
CA CYS A 193 -13.68 12.33 -13.10
C CYS A 193 -12.38 13.06 -13.47
N HIS A 194 -11.42 12.34 -14.04
CA HIS A 194 -10.09 12.85 -14.35
C HIS A 194 -9.81 12.73 -15.85
N PHE A 195 -10.20 13.74 -16.62
CA PHE A 195 -10.00 13.79 -18.08
C PHE A 195 -8.90 14.80 -18.45
N PRO A 196 -8.13 14.60 -19.54
CA PRO A 196 -8.07 13.39 -20.37
C PRO A 196 -7.26 12.27 -19.72
N GLU A 197 -7.57 11.03 -20.11
CA GLU A 197 -6.74 9.86 -19.81
C GLU A 197 -5.84 9.52 -21.00
N ALA A 198 -4.64 9.03 -20.69
CA ALA A 198 -3.73 8.41 -21.65
C ALA A 198 -3.04 7.21 -20.98
N ARG A 199 -2.47 6.31 -21.79
CA ARG A 199 -1.59 5.26 -21.25
C ARG A 199 -0.43 5.91 -20.50
N ALA A 200 -0.02 5.28 -19.40
CA ALA A 200 1.15 5.71 -18.67
C ALA A 200 2.41 5.64 -19.56
N PRO A 201 3.44 6.48 -19.30
CA PRO A 201 4.70 6.44 -20.05
C PRO A 201 5.47 5.13 -19.80
N ASP A 202 6.52 4.92 -20.59
CA ASP A 202 7.43 3.78 -20.44
C ASP A 202 7.92 3.61 -18.99
N GLY A 203 8.00 2.36 -18.55
CA GLY A 203 8.37 1.99 -17.18
C GLY A 203 7.19 1.65 -16.27
N PHE A 204 5.95 1.83 -16.75
CA PHE A 204 4.74 1.35 -16.08
C PHE A 204 4.12 0.17 -16.84
N PRO A 205 3.30 -0.66 -16.17
CA PRO A 205 2.52 -1.71 -16.84
C PRO A 205 1.61 -1.14 -17.93
N GLU A 206 1.31 -1.92 -18.96
CA GLU A 206 0.39 -1.50 -20.03
C GLU A 206 -1.00 -1.11 -19.50
N THR A 207 -1.39 -1.69 -18.36
CA THR A 207 -2.66 -1.43 -17.66
C THR A 207 -2.70 -0.10 -16.91
N ALA A 208 -1.56 0.61 -16.80
CA ALA A 208 -1.50 1.90 -16.12
C ALA A 208 -1.93 3.05 -17.04
N TYR A 209 -2.71 3.96 -16.47
CA TYR A 209 -3.15 5.19 -17.14
C TYR A 209 -2.76 6.41 -16.32
N THR A 210 -2.42 7.48 -17.04
CA THR A 210 -2.21 8.82 -16.49
C THR A 210 -3.41 9.70 -16.81
N SER A 211 -3.72 10.59 -15.88
CA SER A 211 -4.78 11.58 -16.03
C SER A 211 -4.46 12.85 -15.23
N LEU A 212 -5.26 13.91 -15.43
CA LEU A 212 -5.10 15.14 -14.66
C LEU A 212 -5.12 14.89 -13.15
N LEU A 213 -4.16 15.52 -12.47
CA LEU A 213 -4.20 15.73 -11.03
C LEU A 213 -5.29 16.76 -10.74
N VAL A 214 -6.41 16.31 -10.18
CA VAL A 214 -7.52 17.17 -9.77
C VAL A 214 -7.42 17.40 -8.27
N LYS A 215 -7.37 18.67 -7.87
CA LYS A 215 -7.37 19.10 -6.47
C LYS A 215 -8.79 19.01 -5.89
N PRO A 216 -8.95 18.84 -4.58
CA PRO A 216 -10.24 19.00 -3.93
C PRO A 216 -10.94 20.31 -4.32
N LEU A 217 -12.27 20.29 -4.36
CA LEU A 217 -13.06 21.46 -4.70
C LEU A 217 -13.06 22.44 -3.53
N ASN A 218 -12.78 23.72 -3.80
CA ASN A 218 -12.86 24.78 -2.80
C ASN A 218 -14.22 24.77 -2.09
N GLY A 219 -14.20 24.90 -0.76
CA GLY A 219 -15.42 24.96 0.07
C GLY A 219 -15.90 23.60 0.58
N TYR A 220 -15.23 22.51 0.18
CA TYR A 220 -15.39 21.18 0.78
C TYR A 220 -14.16 20.78 1.61
N ASP A 221 -13.32 21.76 1.97
CA ASP A 221 -12.07 21.54 2.69
C ASP A 221 -12.36 21.16 4.15
N VAL A 222 -11.77 20.06 4.61
CA VAL A 222 -11.86 19.63 6.01
C VAL A 222 -10.58 20.01 6.73
N GLN A 223 -10.68 20.99 7.62
CA GLN A 223 -9.51 21.50 8.34
C GLN A 223 -8.88 20.44 9.25
N LEU A 224 -7.55 20.51 9.42
CA LEU A 224 -6.80 19.60 10.30
C LEU A 224 -7.35 19.59 11.74
N GLU A 225 -7.79 20.74 12.24
CA GLU A 225 -8.43 20.84 13.57
C GLU A 225 -9.67 19.95 13.69
N THR A 226 -10.44 19.79 12.61
CA THR A 226 -11.60 18.88 12.56
C THR A 226 -11.16 17.44 12.76
N LEU A 227 -10.10 17.01 12.07
CA LEU A 227 -9.54 15.65 12.23
C LEU A 227 -8.96 15.41 13.64
N GLN A 228 -8.32 16.43 14.22
CA GLN A 228 -7.82 16.38 15.60
C GLN A 228 -8.97 16.24 16.60
N ASN A 229 -10.07 16.97 16.39
CA ASN A 229 -11.27 16.88 17.23
C ASN A 229 -11.95 15.52 17.11
N LEU A 230 -12.02 14.94 15.91
CA LEU A 230 -12.50 13.56 15.71
C LEU A 230 -11.61 12.56 16.45
N ASN A 231 -10.29 12.68 16.35
CA ASN A 231 -9.38 11.80 17.07
C ASN A 231 -9.59 11.86 18.58
N LYS A 232 -9.78 13.07 19.13
CA LYS A 232 -10.08 13.27 20.55
C LYS A 232 -11.43 12.65 20.92
N ALA A 233 -12.45 12.80 20.09
CA ALA A 233 -13.76 12.18 20.32
C ALA A 233 -13.67 10.64 20.34
N CYS A 234 -12.83 10.06 19.49
CA CYS A 234 -12.56 8.63 19.45
C CYS A 234 -11.90 8.08 20.72
N GLU A 235 -11.31 8.93 21.58
CA GLU A 235 -10.81 8.49 22.88
C GLU A 235 -11.94 8.19 23.89
N THR A 236 -13.16 8.71 23.67
CA THR A 236 -14.30 8.54 24.59
C THR A 236 -15.51 7.86 23.95
N THR A 237 -15.63 7.92 22.63
CA THR A 237 -16.80 7.43 21.88
C THR A 237 -16.35 6.47 20.79
N ALA A 238 -17.04 5.34 20.65
CA ALA A 238 -16.79 4.42 19.56
C ALA A 238 -17.46 4.91 18.27
N GLY A 239 -16.78 4.77 17.14
CA GLY A 239 -17.32 5.06 15.81
C GLY A 239 -16.57 4.28 14.74
N GLU A 240 -17.24 3.97 13.63
CA GLU A 240 -16.63 3.20 12.53
C GLU A 240 -15.42 3.90 11.91
N HIS A 241 -15.40 5.25 11.93
CA HIS A 241 -14.28 6.06 11.45
C HIS A 241 -13.06 6.05 12.38
N CYS A 242 -13.25 5.72 13.67
CA CYS A 242 -12.23 5.90 14.69
C CYS A 242 -10.93 5.12 14.45
N PRO A 243 -10.95 3.84 13.99
CA PRO A 243 -9.72 3.12 13.72
C PRO A 243 -8.81 3.84 12.71
N VAL A 244 -9.36 4.40 11.63
CA VAL A 244 -8.58 5.14 10.62
C VAL A 244 -8.07 6.46 11.21
N ILE A 245 -8.96 7.26 11.83
CA ILE A 245 -8.59 8.56 12.41
C ILE A 245 -7.50 8.40 13.46
N GLN A 246 -7.62 7.44 14.38
CA GLN A 246 -6.61 7.20 15.40
C GLN A 246 -5.26 6.79 14.83
N SER A 247 -5.24 6.02 13.74
CA SER A 247 -3.99 5.60 13.07
C SER A 247 -3.16 6.79 12.60
N LEU A 248 -3.81 7.88 12.19
CA LEU A 248 -3.13 9.09 11.73
C LEU A 248 -2.38 9.80 12.87
N PHE A 249 -2.94 9.80 14.09
CA PHE A 249 -2.42 10.62 15.20
C PHE A 249 -1.61 9.85 16.24
N VAL A 250 -1.76 8.52 16.30
CA VAL A 250 -1.14 7.70 17.36
C VAL A 250 0.40 7.73 17.35
N ARG A 251 1.02 7.90 16.17
CA ARG A 251 2.49 7.95 16.02
C ARG A 251 3.07 9.37 15.96
N GLY A 252 2.26 10.40 16.16
CA GLY A 252 2.75 11.76 16.35
C GLY A 252 2.19 12.78 15.37
N ASN A 253 3.07 13.67 14.90
CA ASN A 253 2.66 14.92 14.28
C ASN A 253 2.01 14.71 12.91
N VAL A 254 0.81 15.26 12.77
CA VAL A 254 0.11 15.42 11.51
C VAL A 254 0.18 16.89 11.12
N GLN A 255 0.54 17.16 9.87
CA GLN A 255 0.65 18.51 9.31
C GLN A 255 -0.26 18.63 8.10
N TRP A 256 -0.93 19.78 8.00
CA TRP A 256 -1.66 20.09 6.79
C TRP A 256 -0.67 20.41 5.66
N LYS A 257 -0.96 19.91 4.46
CA LYS A 257 -0.25 20.23 3.22
C LYS A 257 -1.29 20.45 2.12
N ALA A 258 -1.18 21.60 1.43
CA ALA A 258 -1.99 21.87 0.26
C ALA A 258 -1.65 20.91 -0.90
N PHE A 259 -2.63 20.60 -1.74
CA PHE A 259 -2.36 20.08 -3.08
C PHE A 259 -1.56 21.11 -3.89
N ASP A 260 -0.27 20.81 -4.11
CA ASP A 260 0.63 21.54 -5.02
C ASP A 260 0.39 21.13 -6.48
#